data_AF-A0A8C3RXZ6-F1
#
_entry.id   AF-A0A8C3RXZ6-F1
#
_cell.length_a   1.000
_cell.length_b   1.000
_cell.length_c   1.000
_cell.angle_alpha   90.00
_cell.angle_beta   90.00
_cell.angle_gamma   90.00
#
_symmetry.space_group_name_H-M   'P 1'
#
loop_
_entity.id
_entity.type
_entity.pdbx_description
1 polymer ?
#
loop_
_entity_poly.entity_id
_entity_poly.type
_entity_poly.pdbx_seq_one_letter_code
_entity_poly.pdbx_strand_id
1 'polypeptide(L)'
;MGCLLDAMFEFSEKLGSLGLDAQEMALFMAVVLVSADRSGISDVDAVEILQETLIRALRTLVTKKHPDDSTLFPKLLLRLPDLRTLNNQHSEKLLAFRIDP
;
A
#
# COMPACT_ATOMS: atom_id res chain seq x y z
N MET A 1 10.64 -21.23 -3.14
CA MET A 1 9.23 -20.80 -3.01
C MET A 1 8.96 -19.91 -1.78
N GLY A 2 9.84 -19.79 -0.77
CA GLY A 2 9.55 -19.09 0.50
C GLY A 2 9.60 -17.55 0.51
N CYS A 3 10.55 -16.91 -0.18
CA CYS A 3 10.87 -15.49 0.07
C CYS A 3 9.73 -14.47 -0.12
N LEU A 4 8.72 -14.79 -0.96
CA LEU A 4 7.57 -13.90 -1.17
C LEU A 4 6.54 -14.01 -0.04
N LEU A 5 6.28 -15.24 0.41
CA LEU A 5 5.38 -15.48 1.54
C LEU A 5 5.97 -14.89 2.82
N ASP A 6 7.29 -15.04 3.02
CA ASP A 6 8.00 -14.44 4.16
C ASP A 6 7.88 -12.91 4.15
N ALA A 7 8.07 -12.28 2.99
CA ALA A 7 7.95 -10.83 2.86
C ALA A 7 6.50 -10.32 3.03
N MET A 8 5.49 -11.09 2.58
CA MET A 8 4.08 -10.79 2.84
C MET A 8 3.73 -10.92 4.33
N PHE A 9 4.28 -11.93 5.02
CA PHE A 9 4.05 -12.14 6.44
C PHE A 9 4.69 -11.02 7.27
N GLU A 10 5.94 -10.68 6.97
CA GLU A 10 6.65 -9.59 7.64
C GLU A 10 5.98 -8.23 7.42
N PHE A 11 5.43 -8.00 6.22
CA PHE A 11 4.60 -6.83 5.94
C PHE A 11 3.32 -6.82 6.77
N SER A 12 2.62 -7.94 6.84
CA SER A 12 1.37 -8.06 7.60
C SER A 12 1.59 -7.88 9.10
N GLU A 13 2.68 -8.41 9.67
CA GLU A 13 3.05 -8.20 11.08
C GLU A 13 3.39 -6.73 11.36
N LYS A 14 4.19 -6.10 10.49
CA LYS A 14 4.51 -4.67 10.61
C LYS A 14 3.25 -3.83 10.54
N LEU A 15 2.33 -4.12 9.62
CA LEU A 15 1.07 -3.40 9.48
C LEU A 15 0.15 -3.62 10.70
N GLY A 16 0.08 -4.85 11.23
CA GLY A 16 -0.66 -5.17 12.45
C GLY A 16 -0.13 -4.45 13.68
N SER A 17 1.20 -4.27 13.79
CA SER A 17 1.83 -3.55 14.90
C SER A 17 1.49 -2.06 14.96
N LEU A 18 0.98 -1.48 13.87
CA LEU A 18 0.57 -0.07 13.82
C LEU A 18 -0.78 0.18 14.49
N GLY A 19 -1.53 -0.88 14.85
CA GLY A 19 -2.77 -0.75 15.61
C GLY A 19 -3.88 0.02 14.89
N LEU A 20 -3.90 -0.03 13.55
CA LEU A 20 -4.89 0.65 12.73
C LEU A 20 -6.29 0.08 12.96
N ASP A 21 -7.27 0.96 13.09
CA ASP A 21 -8.68 0.55 13.08
C ASP A 21 -9.15 0.24 11.64
N ALA A 22 -10.30 -0.42 11.51
CA ALA A 22 -10.87 -0.84 10.24
C ALA A 22 -10.98 0.30 9.20
N GLN A 23 -11.32 1.52 9.64
CA GLN A 23 -11.39 2.69 8.75
C GLN A 23 -10.02 3.12 8.23
N GLU A 24 -9.00 3.12 9.08
CA GLU A 24 -7.63 3.51 8.71
C GLU A 24 -7.01 2.46 7.79
N MET A 25 -7.27 1.19 8.09
CA MET A 25 -6.86 0.07 7.24
C MET A 25 -7.51 0.14 5.86
N ALA A 26 -8.82 0.38 5.78
CA ALA A 26 -9.54 0.49 4.51
C ALA A 26 -9.00 1.64 3.66
N LEU A 27 -8.73 2.80 4.28
CA LEU A 27 -8.22 3.96 3.59
C LEU A 27 -6.77 3.79 3.15
N PHE A 28 -5.93 3.15 3.98
CA PHE A 28 -4.58 2.77 3.62
C PHE A 28 -4.58 1.81 2.43
N MET A 29 -5.42 0.77 2.45
CA MET A 29 -5.58 -0.17 1.33
C MET A 29 -6.06 0.53 0.04
N ALA A 30 -6.93 1.53 0.15
CA ALA A 30 -7.36 2.33 -1.00
C ALA A 30 -6.18 3.11 -1.62
N VAL A 31 -5.33 3.73 -0.80
CA VAL A 31 -4.10 4.40 -1.27
C VAL A 31 -3.19 3.40 -1.98
N VAL A 32 -2.99 2.21 -1.42
CA VAL A 32 -2.18 1.15 -2.03
C VAL A 32 -2.74 0.72 -3.39
N LEU A 33 -4.05 0.55 -3.49
CA LEU A 33 -4.74 0.11 -4.71
C LEU A 33 -4.58 1.10 -5.87
N VAL A 34 -4.56 2.41 -5.58
CA VAL A 34 -4.36 3.46 -6.59
C VAL A 34 -2.88 3.74 -6.87
N SER A 35 -1.97 3.35 -5.96
CA SER A 35 -0.52 3.54 -6.10
C SER A 35 0.18 2.45 -6.91
N ALA A 36 -0.54 1.37 -7.25
CA ALA A 36 -0.02 0.32 -8.12
C ALA A 36 0.15 0.90 -9.52
N ASP A 37 1.38 0.84 -10.05
CA ASP A 37 1.74 1.27 -11.41
C ASP A 37 0.92 0.47 -12.44
N ARG A 38 -0.29 0.94 -12.75
CA ARG A 38 -1.13 0.28 -13.74
C ARG A 38 -0.74 0.81 -15.11
N SER A 39 -0.02 0.00 -15.86
CA SER A 39 0.13 0.21 -17.30
C SER A 39 -1.26 0.13 -17.96
N GLY A 40 -1.58 1.10 -18.83
CA GLY A 40 -2.86 1.15 -19.56
C GLY A 40 -3.95 2.03 -18.95
N ILE A 41 -3.65 2.88 -17.96
CA ILE A 41 -4.56 3.95 -17.53
C ILE A 41 -4.64 5.03 -18.62
N SER A 42 -5.85 5.34 -19.07
CA SER A 42 -6.10 6.40 -20.06
C SER A 42 -5.97 7.82 -19.48
N ASP A 43 -6.27 8.00 -18.20
CA ASP A 43 -6.28 9.30 -17.50
C ASP A 43 -5.47 9.19 -16.20
N VAL A 44 -4.15 9.37 -16.33
CA VAL A 44 -3.20 9.26 -15.22
C VAL A 44 -3.41 10.41 -14.23
N ASP A 45 -3.73 11.61 -14.73
CA ASP A 45 -3.95 12.81 -13.91
C ASP A 45 -5.12 12.62 -12.93
N ALA A 46 -6.22 12.04 -13.38
CA ALA A 46 -7.36 11.74 -12.51
C ALA A 46 -6.99 10.75 -11.38
N VAL A 47 -6.11 9.79 -11.66
CA VAL A 47 -5.65 8.80 -10.68
C VAL A 47 -4.68 9.43 -9.69
N GLU A 48 -3.78 10.31 -10.13
CA GLU A 48 -2.90 11.08 -9.23
C GLU A 48 -3.72 11.97 -8.29
N ILE A 49 -4.73 12.68 -8.81
CA ILE A 49 -5.62 13.51 -7.98
C ILE A 49 -6.36 12.65 -6.94
N LEU A 50 -6.84 11.47 -7.34
CA LEU A 50 -7.49 10.53 -6.43
C LEU A 50 -6.51 10.04 -5.35
N GLN A 51 -5.28 9.70 -5.73
CA GLN A 51 -4.23 9.28 -4.81
C GLN A 51 -3.91 10.38 -3.80
N GLU A 52 -3.71 11.62 -4.24
CA GLU A 52 -3.50 12.76 -3.34
C GLU A 52 -4.67 12.95 -2.36
N THR A 53 -5.89 12.84 -2.87
CA THR A 53 -7.10 12.98 -2.06
C THR A 53 -7.16 11.91 -0.97
N LEU A 54 -6.86 10.65 -1.32
CA LEU A 54 -6.84 9.53 -0.37
C LEU A 54 -5.70 9.68 0.66
N ILE A 55 -4.51 10.14 0.25
CA ILE A 55 -3.39 10.40 1.17
C ILE A 55 -3.75 11.51 2.16
N ARG A 56 -4.37 12.60 1.70
CA ARG A 56 -4.84 13.70 2.57
C ARG A 56 -5.93 13.23 3.53
N ALA A 57 -6.87 12.42 3.06
CA ALA A 57 -7.89 11.81 3.90
C ALA A 57 -7.28 10.91 4.97
N LEU A 58 -6.29 10.07 4.61
CA LEU A 58 -5.59 9.18 5.53
C LEU A 58 -4.86 9.96 6.61
N ARG A 59 -4.14 11.02 6.23
CA ARG A 59 -3.50 11.94 7.19
C ARG A 59 -4.51 12.51 8.17
N THR A 60 -5.63 13.02 7.67
CA THR A 60 -6.66 13.64 8.50
C THR A 60 -7.27 12.63 9.49
N LEU A 61 -7.57 11.42 9.01
CA LEU A 61 -8.15 10.36 9.84
C LEU A 61 -7.19 9.94 10.95
N VAL A 62 -5.93 9.66 10.59
CA VAL A 62 -4.88 9.24 11.54
C VAL A 62 -4.59 10.34 12.56
N THR A 63 -4.43 11.60 12.14
CA THR A 63 -4.20 12.72 13.06
C THR A 63 -5.39 12.96 13.98
N LYS A 64 -6.63 12.72 13.51
CA LYS A 64 -7.83 12.87 14.34
C LYS A 64 -7.96 11.76 15.38
N LYS A 65 -7.61 10.52 15.04
CA LYS A 65 -7.70 9.35 15.93
C LYS A 65 -6.53 9.21 16.89
N HIS A 66 -5.33 9.54 16.41
CA HIS A 66 -4.08 9.44 17.15
C HIS A 66 -3.42 10.82 17.26
N PRO A 67 -4.05 11.79 17.94
CA PRO A 67 -3.49 13.14 18.10
C PRO A 67 -2.13 13.12 18.82
N ASP A 68 -1.89 12.11 19.66
CA ASP A 68 -0.66 11.92 20.43
C ASP A 68 0.45 11.18 19.64
N ASP A 69 0.12 10.53 18.51
CA ASP A 69 1.09 9.83 17.66
C ASP A 69 1.18 10.46 16.26
N SER A 70 1.89 11.59 16.19
CA SER A 70 2.21 12.27 14.93
C SER A 70 3.14 11.46 14.01
N THR A 71 3.72 10.35 14.49
CA THR A 71 4.65 9.50 13.73
C THR A 71 3.94 8.39 12.95
N LEU A 72 2.67 8.10 13.27
CA LEU A 72 1.90 7.02 12.64
C LEU A 72 1.72 7.25 11.13
N PHE A 73 1.35 8.46 10.71
CA PHE A 73 1.16 8.78 9.30
C PHE A 73 2.46 8.65 8.47
N PRO A 74 3.62 9.22 8.88
CA PRO A 74 4.90 8.95 8.23
C PRO A 74 5.26 7.46 8.16
N LYS A 75 5.00 6.70 9.23
CA LYS A 75 5.24 5.24 9.24
C LYS A 75 4.38 4.52 8.19
N LEU A 76 3.12 4.92 7.99
CA LEU A 76 2.25 4.36 6.95
C LEU A 76 2.77 4.68 5.55
N LEU A 77 3.21 5.92 5.30
CA LEU A 77 3.77 6.30 4.00
C LEU A 77 5.05 5.52 3.67
N LEU A 78 5.90 5.26 4.66
CA LEU A 78 7.11 4.45 4.49
C LEU A 78 6.81 2.99 4.11
N ARG A 79 5.57 2.52 4.28
CA ARG A 79 5.13 1.17 3.87
C ARG A 79 4.63 1.08 2.43
N LEU A 80 4.33 2.22 1.79
CA LEU A 80 3.90 2.22 0.38
C LEU A 80 5.01 1.70 -0.58
N PRO A 81 6.29 2.08 -0.43
CA PRO A 81 7.37 1.53 -1.26
C PRO A 81 7.62 0.02 -1.02
N ASP A 82 7.50 -0.44 0.23
CA ASP A 82 7.61 -1.86 0.60
C ASP A 82 6.55 -2.68 -0.17
N LEU A 83 5.31 -2.16 -0.25
CA LEU A 83 4.23 -2.77 -1.02
C LEU A 83 4.46 -2.72 -2.53
N ARG A 84 5.01 -1.63 -3.07
CA ARG A 84 5.38 -1.56 -4.49
C ARG A 84 6.44 -2.61 -4.83
N THR A 85 7.41 -2.81 -3.95
CA THR A 85 8.45 -3.84 -4.08
C THR A 85 7.84 -5.24 -4.03
N LEU A 86 6.96 -5.51 -3.06
CA LEU A 86 6.21 -6.77 -2.98
C LEU A 86 5.36 -7.03 -4.24
N ASN A 87 4.66 -6.01 -4.73
CA ASN A 87 3.83 -6.12 -5.94
C ASN A 87 4.68 -6.41 -7.19
N ASN A 88 5.84 -5.79 -7.31
CA ASN A 88 6.79 -6.04 -8.40
C ASN A 88 7.36 -7.47 -8.31
N GLN A 89 7.81 -7.90 -7.13
CA GLN A 89 8.29 -9.27 -6.90
C GLN A 89 7.22 -10.33 -7.15
N HIS A 90 5.96 -10.05 -6.80
CA HIS A 90 4.81 -10.91 -7.10
C HIS A 90 4.54 -10.98 -8.62
N SER A 91 4.61 -9.85 -9.31
CA SER A 91 4.42 -9.75 -10.76
C SER A 91 5.52 -10.49 -11.54
N GLU A 92 6.77 -10.38 -11.11
CA GLU A 92 7.90 -11.14 -11.69
C GLU A 92 7.72 -12.65 -11.52
N LYS A 93 7.25 -13.11 -10.34
CA LYS A 93 6.97 -14.54 -10.14
C LYS A 93 5.79 -15.04 -10.97
N LEU A 94 4.75 -14.23 -11.17
CA LEU A 94 3.64 -14.59 -12.06
C LEU A 94 4.09 -14.68 -13.53
N LEU A 95 5.00 -13.81 -13.97
CA LEU A 95 5.56 -13.86 -15.33
C LEU A 95 6.47 -15.08 -15.52
N ALA A 96 7.19 -15.51 -14.49
CA ALA A 96 8.00 -16.74 -14.51
C ALA A 96 7.16 -18.03 -14.65
N PHE A 97 5.84 -17.95 -14.46
CA PHE A 97 4.90 -19.06 -14.69
C PHE A 97 4.19 -19.01 -16.05
N ARG A 98 4.52 -18.07 -16.95
CA ARG A 98 4.12 -18.20 -18.35
C ARG A 98 4.88 -19.38 -18.96
N ILE A 99 4.20 -20.51 -19.02
CA ILE A 99 4.51 -21.61 -19.93
C ILE A 99 4.20 -21.06 -21.33
N ASP A 100 5.23 -20.71 -22.08
CA ASP A 100 5.11 -20.50 -23.53
C ASP A 100 4.52 -21.78 -24.16
N PRO A 101 3.64 -21.65 -25.18
CA PRO A 101 2.99 -22.79 -25.82
C PRO A 101 3.96 -23.72 -26.57
#